data_AF-A0A3D2PEY7-F1
#
_entry.id   AF-A0A3D2PEY7-F1
#
_cell.length_a   1.000
_cell.length_b   1.000
_cell.length_c   1.000
_cell.angle_alpha   90.00
_cell.angle_beta   90.00
_cell.angle_gamma   90.00
#
_symmetry.space_group_name_H-M   'P 1'
#
loop_
_entity.id
_entity.type
_entity.pdbx_description
1 polymer ?
#
loop_
_entity_poly.entity_id
_entity_poly.type
_entity_poly.pdbx_seq_one_letter_code
_entity_poly.pdbx_strand_id
1 'polypeptide(L)'
;KRLSARYSRKLINKYITKISLKKKVSPHIFRHSFATHLLNAGCDLRAVQEMLGHASLKTTQVYTHVSLGQMRKIYAKFHPRA
;
A
#
# COMPACT_ATOMS: atom_id res chain seq x y z
N LYS A 1 7.88 -20.54 17.22
CA LYS A 1 6.64 -21.12 16.62
C LYS A 1 6.16 -20.22 15.49
N ARG A 2 5.89 -20.75 14.29
CA ARG A 2 5.29 -19.98 13.18
C ARG A 2 3.83 -19.65 13.49
N LEU A 3 3.40 -18.41 13.25
CA LEU A 3 2.00 -18.02 13.32
C LEU A 3 1.28 -18.48 12.06
N SER A 4 0.08 -19.04 12.21
CA SER A 4 -0.76 -19.38 11.06
C SER A 4 -1.43 -18.12 10.50
N ALA A 5 -1.64 -18.08 9.18
CA ALA A 5 -2.33 -16.95 8.54
C ALA A 5 -3.72 -16.68 9.14
N ARG A 6 -4.44 -17.75 9.53
CA ARG A 6 -5.74 -17.66 10.20
C ARG A 6 -5.62 -16.98 11.57
N TYR A 7 -4.59 -17.33 12.34
CA TYR A 7 -4.36 -16.72 13.65
C TYR A 7 -3.99 -15.24 13.52
N SER A 8 -3.10 -14.87 12.59
CA SER A 8 -2.74 -13.47 12.33
C SER A 8 -3.96 -12.63 11.94
N ARG A 9 -4.85 -13.16 11.07
CA ARG A 9 -6.11 -12.49 10.72
C ARG A 9 -7.05 -12.33 11.92
N LYS A 10 -7.16 -13.35 12.76
CA LYS A 10 -7.97 -13.28 14.00
C LYS A 10 -7.44 -12.21 14.94
N LEU A 11 -6.10 -12.12 15.09
CA LEU A 11 -5.45 -11.13 15.95
C LEU A 11 -5.71 -9.70 15.44
N ILE A 12 -5.53 -9.47 14.14
CA ILE A 12 -5.82 -8.19 13.48
C ILE A 12 -7.27 -7.78 13.72
N ASN A 13 -8.23 -8.69 13.47
CA ASN A 13 -9.64 -8.40 13.67
C ASN A 13 -9.93 -8.04 15.13
N LYS A 14 -9.37 -8.77 16.11
CA LYS A 14 -9.55 -8.51 17.55
C LYS A 14 -9.18 -7.08 17.93
N TYR A 15 -8.10 -6.53 17.36
CA TYR A 15 -7.66 -5.17 17.67
C TYR A 15 -8.44 -4.12 16.89
N ILE A 16 -8.68 -4.36 15.59
CA ILE A 16 -9.45 -3.42 14.76
C ILE A 16 -10.84 -3.16 15.33
N THR A 17 -11.55 -4.20 15.79
CA THR A 17 -12.90 -4.04 16.35
C THR A 17 -12.92 -3.19 17.62
N LYS A 18 -11.79 -3.02 18.32
CA LYS A 18 -11.69 -2.17 19.51
C LYS A 18 -11.45 -0.70 19.17
N ILE A 19 -10.81 -0.42 18.04
CA ILE A 19 -10.35 0.93 17.68
C ILE A 19 -11.12 1.54 16.50
N SER A 20 -11.87 0.74 15.75
CA SER A 20 -12.57 1.21 14.55
C SER A 20 -13.92 0.54 14.37
N LEU A 21 -14.92 1.36 13.99
CA LEU A 21 -16.22 0.90 13.52
C LEU A 21 -16.16 0.28 12.12
N LYS A 22 -15.01 0.39 11.41
CA LYS A 22 -14.83 -0.17 10.06
C LYS A 22 -14.72 -1.70 10.12
N LYS A 23 -15.75 -2.38 9.62
CA LYS A 23 -15.92 -3.84 9.72
C LYS A 23 -15.06 -4.68 8.76
N LYS A 24 -14.31 -4.07 7.83
CA LYS A 24 -13.61 -4.80 6.75
C LYS A 24 -12.12 -4.44 6.64
N VAL A 25 -11.36 -4.55 7.73
CA VAL A 25 -9.89 -4.45 7.68
C VAL A 25 -9.30 -5.85 7.60
N SER A 26 -8.36 -6.04 6.68
CA SER A 26 -7.66 -7.31 6.49
C SER A 26 -6.16 -7.07 6.24
N PRO A 27 -5.29 -8.09 6.33
CA PRO A 27 -3.88 -7.97 5.99
C PRO A 27 -3.61 -7.32 4.61
N HIS A 28 -4.48 -7.57 3.62
CA HIS A 28 -4.35 -6.96 2.30
C HIS A 28 -4.55 -5.45 2.32
N ILE A 29 -5.41 -4.91 3.19
CA ILE A 29 -5.62 -3.46 3.30
C ILE A 29 -4.38 -2.77 3.86
N PHE A 30 -3.74 -3.34 4.89
CA PHE A 30 -2.48 -2.78 5.40
C PHE A 30 -1.39 -2.74 4.32
N ARG A 31 -1.30 -3.81 3.52
CA ARG A 31 -0.38 -3.87 2.39
C ARG A 31 -0.66 -2.79 1.35
N HIS A 32 -1.93 -2.59 1.02
CA HIS A 32 -2.36 -1.56 0.08
C HIS A 32 -2.06 -0.16 0.63
N SER A 33 -2.44 0.13 1.87
CA SER A 33 -2.16 1.42 2.51
C SER A 33 -0.66 1.72 2.58
N PHE A 34 0.18 0.73 2.90
CA PHE A 34 1.63 0.89 2.90
C PHE A 34 2.18 1.21 1.50
N ALA A 35 1.80 0.42 0.48
CA ALA A 35 2.25 0.63 -0.88
C ALA A 35 1.84 2.00 -1.43
N THR A 36 0.56 2.35 -1.26
CA THR A 36 0.02 3.64 -1.68
C THR A 36 0.70 4.80 -0.98
N HIS A 37 0.97 4.68 0.33
CA HIS A 37 1.62 5.76 1.08
C HIS A 37 3.05 6.00 0.56
N LEU A 38 3.82 4.94 0.31
CA LEU A 38 5.18 5.08 -0.22
C LEU A 38 5.20 5.66 -1.65
N LEU A 39 4.32 5.19 -2.53
CA LEU A 39 4.22 5.74 -3.88
C LEU A 39 3.79 7.21 -3.88
N ASN A 40 2.89 7.57 -2.96
CA ASN A 40 2.49 8.96 -2.78
C ASN A 40 3.61 9.81 -2.16
N ALA A 41 4.56 9.23 -1.43
CA ALA A 41 5.75 9.94 -1.00
C ALA A 41 6.79 10.11 -2.12
N GLY A 42 6.52 9.60 -3.33
CA GLY A 42 7.45 9.63 -4.47
C GLY A 42 8.47 8.49 -4.46
N CYS A 43 8.26 7.45 -3.64
CA CYS A 43 9.10 6.26 -3.64
C CYS A 43 8.96 5.52 -4.98
N ASP A 44 10.08 5.03 -5.51
CA ASP A 44 10.08 4.26 -6.75
C ASP A 44 9.34 2.92 -6.60
N LEU A 45 8.70 2.47 -7.68
CA LEU A 45 7.91 1.24 -7.69
C LEU A 45 8.77 0.00 -7.38
N ARG A 46 10.05 0.00 -7.77
CA ARG A 46 10.98 -1.08 -7.46
C ARG A 46 11.31 -1.14 -5.98
N ALA A 47 11.56 0.02 -5.37
CA ALA A 47 11.78 0.10 -3.91
C ALA A 47 10.55 -0.39 -3.13
N VAL A 48 9.34 -0.01 -3.54
CA VAL A 48 8.09 -0.51 -2.92
C VAL A 48 7.93 -2.02 -3.11
N GLN A 49 8.30 -2.55 -4.28
CA GLN A 49 8.26 -4.00 -4.57
C GLN A 49 9.21 -4.79 -3.68
N GLU A 50 10.44 -4.31 -3.49
CA GLU A 50 11.45 -4.91 -2.62
C GLU A 50 10.99 -4.90 -1.15
N MET A 51 10.49 -3.76 -0.66
CA MET A 51 9.97 -3.62 0.70
C MET A 51 8.77 -4.54 0.99
N LEU A 52 7.94 -4.82 -0.02
CA LEU A 52 6.82 -5.75 0.11
C LEU A 52 7.21 -7.21 -0.11
N GLY A 53 8.43 -7.49 -0.57
CA GLY A 53 8.90 -8.84 -0.88
C GLY A 53 8.07 -9.54 -1.96
N HIS A 54 7.54 -8.79 -2.94
CA HIS A 54 6.80 -9.39 -4.04
C HIS A 54 7.75 -10.07 -5.03
N ALA A 55 7.53 -11.35 -5.32
CA ALA A 55 8.32 -12.08 -6.31
C ALA A 55 8.17 -11.55 -7.75
N SER A 56 7.11 -10.78 -8.04
CA SER A 56 6.86 -10.21 -9.36
C SER A 56 6.35 -8.77 -9.27
N LEU A 57 6.90 -7.90 -10.12
CA LEU A 57 6.46 -6.52 -10.32
C LEU A 57 4.98 -6.40 -10.70
N LYS A 58 4.41 -7.42 -11.36
CA LYS A 58 2.98 -7.45 -11.74
C LYS A 58 2.05 -7.24 -10.54
N THR A 59 2.43 -7.75 -9.37
CA THR A 59 1.64 -7.60 -8.13
C THR A 59 1.78 -6.22 -7.49
N THR A 60 2.84 -5.47 -7.83
CA THR A 60 3.06 -4.08 -7.36
C THR A 60 2.49 -3.06 -8.36
N GLN A 61 2.39 -3.43 -9.65
CA GLN A 61 1.81 -2.58 -10.70
C GLN A 61 0.36 -2.15 -10.41
N VAL A 62 -0.42 -2.91 -9.64
CA VAL A 62 -1.78 -2.50 -9.22
C VAL A 62 -1.79 -1.15 -8.48
N TYR A 63 -0.68 -0.75 -7.85
CA TYR A 63 -0.57 0.49 -7.11
C TYR A 63 -0.14 1.69 -7.97
N THR A 64 0.32 1.50 -9.21
CA THR A 64 0.77 2.60 -10.09
C THR A 64 -0.39 3.50 -10.52
N HIS A 65 -1.62 2.96 -10.60
CA HIS A 65 -2.82 3.76 -10.86
C HIS A 65 -3.02 4.89 -9.85
N VAL A 66 -2.54 4.72 -8.61
CA VAL A 66 -2.61 5.75 -7.57
C VAL A 66 -1.53 6.84 -7.78
N SER A 67 -0.37 6.45 -8.30
CA SER A 67 0.78 7.34 -8.56
C SER A 67 0.55 8.29 -9.75
N LEU A 68 -0.20 7.87 -10.79
CA LEU A 68 -0.44 8.71 -11.99
C LEU A 68 -1.08 10.07 -11.66
N GLY A 69 -2.03 10.10 -10.72
CA GLY A 69 -2.65 11.36 -10.28
C GLY A 69 -1.67 12.29 -9.57
N GLN A 70 -0.70 11.71 -8.85
CA GLN A 70 0.31 12.47 -8.13
C GLN A 70 1.47 12.91 -9.03
N MET A 71 1.87 12.08 -10.00
CA MET A 71 2.78 12.48 -11.08
C MET A 71 2.21 13.67 -11.87
N ARG A 72 0.92 13.67 -12.21
CA ARG A 72 0.27 14.85 -12.81
C ARG A 72 0.36 16.09 -11.94
N LYS A 73 0.16 15.98 -10.63
CA LYS A 73 0.28 17.11 -9.69
C LYS A 73 1.72 17.63 -9.60
N ILE A 74 2.71 16.74 -9.50
CA ILE A 74 4.13 17.10 -9.46
C ILE A 74 4.54 17.74 -10.78
N TYR A 75 4.16 17.15 -11.91
CA TYR A 75 4.38 17.70 -13.24
C TYR A 75 3.77 19.10 -13.36
N ALA A 76 2.50 19.29 -13.01
CA ALA A 76 1.86 20.61 -13.04
C ALA A 76 2.56 21.63 -12.11
N LYS A 77 3.13 21.17 -10.99
CA LYS A 77 3.76 22.05 -10.00
C LYS A 77 5.18 22.48 -10.37
N PHE A 78 5.94 21.62 -11.05
CA PHE A 78 7.38 21.82 -11.29
C PHE A 78 7.76 21.95 -12.76
N HIS A 79 6.85 21.66 -13.69
CA HIS A 79 7.15 21.80 -15.11
C HIS A 79 6.94 23.27 -15.54
N PRO A 80 7.97 23.95 -16.08
CA PRO A 80 7.96 25.40 -16.34
C PRO A 80 7.01 25.85 -17.48
N ARG A 81 6.23 24.91 -18.04
CA ARG A 81 5.28 25.12 -19.15
C ARG A 81 3.98 24.33 -18.97
N ALA A 82 3.64 23.94 -17.74
CA ALA A 82 2.37 23.28 -17.44
C ALA A 82 1.24 24.29 -17.21
#